data_AF-A0A963F7L5-F1
#
_entry.id   AF-A0A963F7L5-F1
#
_cell.length_a   1.000
_cell.length_b   1.000
_cell.length_c   1.000
_cell.angle_alpha   90.00
_cell.angle_beta   90.00
_cell.angle_gamma   90.00
#
_symmetry.space_group_name_H-M   'P 1'
#
loop_
_entity.id
_entity.type
_entity.pdbx_description
1 polymer ?
#
loop_
_entity_poly.entity_id
_entity_poly.type
_entity_poly.pdbx_seq_one_letter_code
_entity_poly.pdbx_strand_id
1 'polypeptide(L)'
;MVIAELQPIMKRDGRALDRKTQEAIRLMAVERIVEGEDVTSVMASYGLCRTTAYRWLAKIRGRGHGKRALAARKATGRPSKLTMTQK
;
A
#
# COMPACT_ATOMS: atom_id res chain seq x y z
N MET A 1 16.57 -32.87 -17.49
CA MET A 1 17.13 -32.00 -16.44
C MET A 1 16.94 -30.56 -16.90
N VAL A 2 15.85 -29.91 -16.49
CA VAL A 2 15.58 -28.51 -16.89
C VAL A 2 16.18 -27.63 -15.81
N ILE A 3 17.21 -26.88 -16.20
CA ILE A 3 17.85 -25.86 -15.37
C ILE A 3 16.78 -24.81 -15.09
N ALA A 4 16.31 -24.75 -13.84
CA ALA A 4 15.45 -23.68 -13.39
C ALA A 4 16.26 -22.37 -13.47
N GLU A 5 15.93 -21.50 -14.41
CA GLU A 5 16.39 -20.12 -14.39
C GLU A 5 15.92 -19.47 -13.09
N LEU A 6 16.82 -19.43 -12.11
CA LEU A 6 16.69 -18.60 -10.92
C LEU A 6 16.60 -17.15 -11.38
N GLN A 7 15.37 -16.68 -11.56
CA GLN A 7 15.08 -15.28 -11.80
C GLN A 7 15.84 -14.47 -10.73
N PRO A 8 16.66 -13.48 -11.11
CA PRO A 8 17.33 -12.64 -10.13
C PRO A 8 16.27 -12.06 -9.20
N ILE A 9 16.49 -12.15 -7.89
CA ILE A 9 15.59 -11.61 -6.87
C ILE A 9 15.49 -10.10 -7.12
N MET A 10 14.53 -9.71 -7.96
CA MET A 10 14.21 -8.32 -8.24
C MET A 10 13.68 -7.74 -6.95
N LYS A 11 14.59 -7.15 -6.16
CA LYS A 11 14.25 -6.43 -4.94
C LYS A 11 13.56 -5.13 -5.32
N ARG A 12 12.28 -5.20 -5.66
CA ARG A 12 11.43 -4.04 -5.93
C ARG A 12 11.08 -3.40 -4.58
N ASP A 13 11.77 -2.32 -4.22
CA ASP A 13 11.37 -1.52 -3.06
C ASP A 13 10.06 -0.78 -3.38
N GLY A 14 8.97 -1.12 -2.68
CA GLY A 14 7.67 -0.49 -2.86
C GLY A 14 7.68 1.03 -2.60
N ARG A 15 8.70 1.56 -1.91
CA ARG A 15 8.89 3.01 -1.70
C ARG A 15 9.33 3.75 -2.97
N ALA A 16 9.96 3.05 -3.92
CA ALA A 16 10.38 3.62 -5.19
C ALA A 16 9.24 3.76 -6.21
N LEU A 17 8.08 3.14 -5.94
CA LEU A 17 6.91 3.23 -6.81
C LEU A 17 6.24 4.60 -6.70
N ASP A 18 5.67 5.08 -7.80
CA ASP A 18 4.82 6.27 -7.78
C ASP A 18 3.65 6.11 -6.80
N ARG A 19 3.19 7.24 -6.22
CA ARG A 19 2.11 7.25 -5.23
C ARG A 19 0.81 6.66 -5.74
N LYS A 20 0.48 6.86 -7.03
CA LYS A 20 -0.72 6.30 -7.67
C LYS A 20 -0.58 4.78 -7.80
N THR A 21 0.60 4.30 -8.17
CA THR A 21 0.90 2.86 -8.25
C THR A 21 0.79 2.20 -6.87
N GLN A 22 1.35 2.82 -5.83
CA GLN A 22 1.24 2.29 -4.47
C GLN A 22 -0.22 2.24 -3.98
N GLU A 23 -1.05 3.21 -4.39
CA GLU A 23 -2.49 3.20 -4.10
C GLU A 23 -3.22 2.07 -4.81
N ALA A 24 -2.97 1.89 -6.10
CA ALA A 24 -3.55 0.79 -6.86
C ALA A 24 -3.21 -0.57 -6.22
N ILE A 25 -1.94 -0.80 -5.86
CA ILE A 25 -1.50 -2.02 -5.19
C ILE A 25 -2.26 -2.23 -3.87
N ARG A 26 -2.39 -1.17 -3.05
CA ARG A 26 -3.12 -1.23 -1.77
C ARG A 26 -4.57 -1.66 -1.97
N LEU A 27 -5.26 -1.07 -2.94
CA LEU A 27 -6.66 -1.35 -3.21
C LEU A 27 -6.86 -2.76 -3.74
N MET A 28 -6.06 -3.17 -4.74
CA MET A 28 -6.12 -4.52 -5.32
C MET A 28 -5.78 -5.60 -4.28
N ALA A 29 -4.74 -5.40 -3.48
CA ALA A 29 -4.36 -6.36 -2.44
C ALA A 29 -5.47 -6.54 -1.40
N VAL A 30 -6.10 -5.46 -0.96
CA VAL A 30 -7.22 -5.54 -0.01
C VAL A 30 -8.43 -6.23 -0.62
N GLU A 31 -8.76 -5.92 -1.88
CA GLU A 31 -9.88 -6.54 -2.58
C GLU A 31 -9.73 -8.06 -2.63
N ARG A 32 -8.57 -8.55 -3.08
CA ARG A 32 -8.22 -9.99 -3.07
C ARG A 32 -8.36 -10.63 -1.69
N ILE A 33 -7.88 -9.94 -0.64
CA ILE A 33 -7.98 -10.45 0.74
C ILE A 33 -9.44 -10.49 1.22
N VAL A 34 -10.25 -9.50 0.84
CA VAL A 34 -11.68 -9.46 1.19
C VAL A 34 -12.47 -10.53 0.44
N GLU A 35 -12.08 -10.84 -0.80
CA GLU A 35 -12.62 -11.95 -1.59
C GLU A 35 -12.23 -13.34 -1.03
N GLY A 36 -11.29 -13.40 -0.08
CA GLY A 36 -10.95 -14.61 0.67
C GLY A 36 -9.58 -15.20 0.36
N GLU A 37 -8.75 -14.54 -0.44
CA GLU A 37 -7.36 -14.97 -0.64
C GLU A 37 -6.51 -14.83 0.63
N ASP A 38 -5.57 -15.75 0.83
CA ASP A 38 -4.65 -15.69 1.98
C ASP A 38 -3.72 -14.46 1.91
N VAL A 39 -3.60 -13.75 3.04
CA VAL A 39 -2.82 -12.52 3.17
C VAL A 39 -1.34 -12.73 2.83
N THR A 40 -0.78 -13.88 3.19
CA THR A 40 0.65 -14.17 2.94
C THR A 40 0.90 -14.34 1.45
N SER A 41 0.03 -15.09 0.77
CA SER A 41 0.10 -15.30 -0.69
C SER A 41 -0.06 -13.98 -1.46
N VAL A 42 -1.10 -13.19 -1.15
CA VAL A 42 -1.36 -11.91 -1.81
C VAL A 42 -0.18 -10.97 -1.65
N MET A 43 0.35 -10.82 -0.43
CA MET A 43 1.45 -9.89 -0.17
C MET A 43 2.78 -10.37 -0.78
N ALA A 44 3.04 -11.68 -0.81
CA ALA A 44 4.18 -12.25 -1.50
C ALA A 44 4.15 -11.96 -3.01
N SER A 45 2.96 -12.00 -3.64
CA SER A 45 2.81 -11.68 -5.08
C SER A 45 3.23 -10.24 -5.43
N TYR A 46 3.09 -9.30 -4.50
CA TYR A 46 3.53 -7.91 -4.65
C TYR A 46 4.95 -7.66 -4.12
N GLY A 47 5.61 -8.67 -3.52
CA GLY A 47 6.91 -8.50 -2.87
C GLY A 47 6.84 -7.63 -1.60
N LEU A 48 5.71 -7.62 -0.90
CA LEU A 48 5.47 -6.78 0.28
C LEU A 48 5.37 -7.60 1.57
N CYS A 49 5.69 -6.98 2.71
CA CYS A 49 5.57 -7.63 4.00
C CYS A 49 4.10 -7.78 4.43
N ARG A 50 3.72 -8.99 4.86
CA ARG A 50 2.35 -9.35 5.32
C ARG A 50 1.78 -8.40 6.39
N THR A 51 2.62 -7.87 7.28
CA THR A 51 2.17 -6.98 8.37
C THR A 51 1.61 -5.65 7.85
N THR A 52 1.98 -5.25 6.64
CA THR A 52 1.45 -4.06 5.97
C THR A 52 -0.04 -4.23 5.64
N ALA A 53 -0.45 -5.42 5.21
CA ALA A 53 -1.85 -5.72 4.89
C ALA A 53 -2.76 -5.57 6.10
N TYR A 54 -2.37 -6.12 7.27
CA TYR A 54 -3.15 -5.97 8.49
C TYR A 54 -3.33 -4.50 8.90
N ARG A 55 -2.32 -3.66 8.65
CA ARG A 55 -2.42 -2.21 8.88
C ARG A 55 -3.43 -1.53 7.95
N TRP A 56 -3.53 -1.99 6.70
CA TRP A 56 -4.53 -1.51 5.75
C TRP A 56 -5.94 -1.96 6.12
N LEU A 57 -6.11 -3.24 6.48
CA LEU A 57 -7.37 -3.78 6.96
C LEU A 57 -7.87 -3.04 8.20
N ALA A 58 -6.98 -2.78 9.17
CA ALA A 58 -7.32 -2.00 10.35
C ALA A 58 -7.77 -0.57 10.01
N LYS A 59 -7.12 0.08 9.03
CA LYS A 59 -7.54 1.42 8.55
C LYS A 59 -8.93 1.40 7.92
N ILE A 60 -9.24 0.39 7.12
CA ILE A 60 -10.54 0.25 6.45
C ILE A 60 -11.67 0.00 7.45
N ARG A 61 -11.40 -0.83 8.47
CA ARG A 61 -12.34 -1.12 9.57
C ARG A 61 -12.57 0.06 10.53
N GLY A 62 -11.75 1.11 10.44
CA GLY A 62 -11.84 2.31 11.28
C GLY A 62 -13.04 3.22 10.97
N ARG A 63 -13.01 4.48 11.44
CA ARG A 63 -14.12 5.46 11.43
C ARG A 63 -14.65 5.84 10.02
N GLY A 64 -15.33 4.92 9.32
CA GLY A 64 -16.28 5.21 8.24
C GLY A 64 -15.71 5.52 6.85
N HIS A 65 -14.40 5.44 6.62
CA HIS A 65 -13.82 5.79 5.32
C HIS A 65 -13.65 4.61 4.34
N GLY A 66 -13.82 3.37 4.80
CA GLY A 66 -13.73 2.17 3.95
C GLY A 66 -12.45 2.12 3.12
N LYS A 67 -12.53 1.67 1.86
CA LYS A 67 -11.39 1.65 0.91
C LYS A 67 -10.77 3.06 0.70
N ARG A 68 -11.52 4.15 0.88
CA ARG A 68 -11.00 5.53 0.74
C ARG A 68 -9.94 5.87 1.79
N ALA A 69 -9.90 5.15 2.92
CA ALA A 69 -8.86 5.28 3.92
C ALA A 69 -7.45 4.90 3.39
N LEU A 70 -7.38 4.20 2.25
CA LEU A 70 -6.13 3.80 1.60
C LEU A 70 -5.71 4.72 0.46
N ALA A 71 -6.51 5.72 0.12
CA ALA A 71 -6.23 6.64 -0.98
C ALA A 71 -4.95 7.45 -0.74
N ALA A 72 -4.23 7.78 -1.81
CA ALA A 72 -3.07 8.64 -1.74
C ALA A 72 -3.51 10.08 -1.41
N ARG A 73 -3.05 10.63 -0.28
CA ARG A 73 -3.19 12.06 0.08
C ARG A 73 -1.93 12.89 -0.16
N LYS A 74 -2.05 14.12 -0.68
CA LYS A 74 -0.91 15.04 -0.77
C LYS A 74 -0.23 15.18 0.60
N ALA A 75 1.10 15.11 0.64
CA ALA A 75 1.83 15.40 1.87
C ALA A 75 1.64 16.88 2.21
N THR A 76 1.10 17.18 3.39
CA THR A 76 0.76 18.55 3.81
C THR A 76 1.98 19.38 4.18
N GLY A 77 3.16 18.77 4.28
CA GLY A 77 4.38 19.43 4.74
C GLY A 77 4.30 19.87 6.19
N ARG A 78 5.27 20.68 6.62
CA ARG A 78 5.23 21.34 7.92
C ARG A 78 4.13 22.42 7.90
N PRO A 79 3.31 22.55 8.95
CA PRO A 79 2.35 23.65 9.03
C PRO A 79 3.05 25.00 8.93
N SER A 80 2.42 25.94 8.22
CA SER A 80 2.93 27.32 8.08
C SER A 80 2.96 28.01 9.45
N LYS A 81 3.97 28.86 9.67
CA LYS A 81 4.01 29.77 10.82
C LYS A 81 3.15 31.03 10.63
N LEU A 82 2.79 31.35 9.38
CA LEU A 82 1.99 32.51 9.05
C LEU A 82 0.52 32.25 9.40
N THR A 83 -0.08 33.18 10.12
CA THR A 83 -1.53 33.22 10.35
C THR A 83 -2.26 33.64 9.06
N MET A 84 -3.58 33.45 8.99
CA MET A 84 -4.38 33.80 7.80
C MET A 84 -4.26 35.29 7.43
N THR A 85 -4.09 36.18 8.40
CA THR A 85 -3.87 37.62 8.19
C THR A 85 -2.48 37.94 7.65
N GLN A 86 -1.50 37.05 7.84
CA GLN A 86 -0.09 37.23 7.42
C GLN A 86 0.24 36.51 6.10
N LYS A 87 -0.76 35.87 5.49
CA LYS A 87 -0.62 35.09 4.27
C LYS A 87 -0.88 35.97 3.04
#